data_AF-A0A368TEW2-F1
#
_entry.id   AF-A0A368TEW2-F1
#
_cell.length_a   1.000
_cell.length_b   1.000
_cell.length_c   1.000
_cell.angle_alpha   90.00
_cell.angle_beta   90.00
_cell.angle_gamma   90.00
#
_symmetry.space_group_name_H-M   'P 1'
#
loop_
_entity.id
_entity.type
_entity.pdbx_description
1 polymer ?
#
loop_
_entity_poly.entity_id
_entity_poly.type
_entity_poly.pdbx_seq_one_letter_code
_entity_poly.pdbx_strand_id
1 'polypeptide(L)'
;MERRKRMATITAIVLTGLFLACAVGIASAHFTMIFPSDSQATIWDVAPEDYIAELGETKTVYIMWGHPYEHISFDMASAPEVSVMKPDGTIEQLSTEQLTVEGMDEEGNPGTFVAYKASFIVDQRGDSVVFARYEDEGENLIDCTKAVIHCGEEVWEGWDAEVELKTEILPYMRPYGMEEGFVFAGQAMYDGKPLAGAPVEVEIYHTLDLGKEIVETAENMFPYDPPMMFTRLTKSNEDGEFVYTLDEPGIWFVGATMEPASGRNVRGVFIVPILDAFPPVEGAEAAASAELEGVKTRLKTLEDKTDTSTRGTPGFSAIAVIAGLFIVLYLVKRKER
;
A
#
# COMPACT_ATOMS: atom_id res chain seq x y z
N MET A 1 -21.53 56.69 -3.25
CA MET A 1 -20.91 56.02 -4.43
C MET A 1 -19.61 55.30 -4.05
N GLU A 2 -18.75 55.87 -3.22
CA GLU A 2 -17.49 55.24 -2.77
C GLU A 2 -17.65 53.96 -1.92
N ARG A 3 -18.63 53.90 -1.00
CA ARG A 3 -18.86 52.69 -0.18
C ARG A 3 -19.21 51.45 -1.01
N ARG A 4 -19.96 51.62 -2.10
CA ARG A 4 -20.30 50.52 -3.04
C ARG A 4 -19.08 50.05 -3.84
N LYS A 5 -18.18 50.97 -4.20
CA LYS A 5 -16.90 50.62 -4.85
C LYS A 5 -15.97 49.85 -3.91
N ARG A 6 -15.84 50.27 -2.65
CA ARG A 6 -15.02 49.57 -1.63
C ARG A 6 -15.54 48.17 -1.30
N MET A 7 -16.86 47.99 -1.18
CA MET A 7 -17.44 46.63 -1.01
C MET A 7 -17.20 45.74 -2.23
N ALA A 8 -17.38 46.26 -3.45
CA ALA A 8 -17.11 45.50 -4.67
C ALA A 8 -15.62 45.09 -4.78
N THR A 9 -14.68 45.94 -4.36
CA THR A 9 -13.24 45.62 -4.35
C THR A 9 -12.90 44.56 -3.30
N ILE A 10 -13.50 44.62 -2.10
CA ILE A 10 -13.27 43.62 -1.04
C ILE A 10 -13.90 42.27 -1.44
N THR A 11 -15.10 42.26 -2.00
CA THR A 11 -15.74 41.03 -2.50
C THR A 11 -14.96 40.42 -3.67
N ALA A 12 -14.39 41.23 -4.56
CA ALA A 12 -13.52 40.74 -5.63
C ALA A 12 -12.22 40.12 -5.08
N ILE A 13 -11.56 40.75 -4.11
CA ILE A 13 -10.32 40.20 -3.50
C ILE A 13 -10.62 38.90 -2.74
N VAL A 14 -11.75 38.80 -2.04
CA VAL A 14 -12.16 37.56 -1.37
C VAL A 14 -12.50 36.47 -2.38
N LEU A 15 -13.19 36.78 -3.48
CA LEU A 15 -13.49 35.80 -4.53
C LEU A 15 -12.26 35.37 -5.33
N THR A 16 -11.29 36.25 -5.59
CA THR A 16 -10.02 35.91 -6.24
C THR A 16 -9.11 35.12 -5.29
N GLY A 17 -9.12 35.40 -3.99
CA GLY A 17 -8.43 34.59 -2.98
C GLY A 17 -9.07 33.21 -2.76
N LEU A 18 -10.39 33.10 -2.89
CA LEU A 18 -11.11 31.82 -2.78
C LEU A 18 -10.94 30.95 -4.04
N PHE A 19 -10.82 31.55 -5.23
CA PHE A 19 -10.54 30.82 -6.46
C PHE A 19 -9.09 30.33 -6.55
N LEU A 20 -8.14 30.99 -5.88
CA LEU A 20 -6.74 30.57 -5.86
C LEU A 20 -6.45 29.45 -4.83
N ALA A 21 -7.42 29.11 -3.97
CA ALA A 21 -7.30 28.04 -2.98
C ALA A 21 -7.91 26.70 -3.43
N CYS A 22 -8.44 26.62 -4.66
CA CYS A 22 -9.06 25.41 -5.21
C CYS A 22 -8.21 24.68 -6.25
N ALA A 23 -6.93 25.05 -6.42
CA ALA A 23 -5.95 24.24 -7.11
C ALA A 23 -5.21 23.36 -6.08
N VAL A 24 -5.95 22.57 -5.32
CA VAL A 24 -5.35 21.40 -4.67
C VAL A 24 -5.17 20.42 -5.82
N GLY A 25 -3.91 20.16 -6.18
CA GLY A 25 -3.59 19.25 -7.27
C GLY A 25 -4.33 17.94 -7.07
N ILE A 26 -4.88 17.40 -8.15
CA ILE A 26 -5.23 15.99 -8.20
C ILE A 26 -3.89 15.29 -8.01
N ALA A 27 -3.58 14.88 -6.78
CA ALA A 27 -2.42 14.08 -6.50
C ALA A 27 -2.71 12.73 -7.16
N SER A 28 -2.20 12.54 -8.38
CA SER A 28 -2.10 11.21 -8.97
C SER A 28 -1.03 10.48 -8.15
N ALA A 29 -1.42 9.43 -7.45
CA ALA A 29 -0.55 8.68 -6.55
C ALA A 29 0.35 7.71 -7.34
N HIS A 30 1.09 8.20 -8.33
CA HIS A 30 2.21 7.42 -8.88
C HIS A 30 3.18 7.14 -7.73
N PHE A 31 3.80 5.97 -7.61
CA PHE A 31 4.84 5.65 -6.63
C PHE A 31 6.08 5.11 -7.34
N THR A 32 7.27 5.54 -6.90
CA THR A 32 8.51 4.84 -7.24
C THR A 32 8.58 3.56 -6.42
N MET A 33 8.50 2.42 -7.11
CA MET A 33 8.56 1.08 -6.54
C MET A 33 9.98 0.54 -6.55
N ILE A 34 10.41 -0.12 -5.47
CA ILE A 34 11.68 -0.84 -5.39
C ILE A 34 11.37 -2.30 -5.04
N PHE A 35 11.35 -3.19 -6.03
CA PHE A 35 11.05 -4.60 -5.85
C PHE A 35 12.33 -5.45 -5.94
N PRO A 36 12.71 -6.16 -4.86
CA PRO A 36 13.72 -7.19 -4.95
C PRO A 36 13.20 -8.35 -5.80
N SER A 37 14.01 -8.86 -6.73
CA SER A 37 13.64 -10.04 -7.50
C SER A 37 14.86 -10.68 -8.17
N ASP A 38 14.81 -12.00 -8.35
CA ASP A 38 15.88 -12.76 -9.01
C ASP A 38 15.88 -12.58 -10.54
N SER A 39 14.73 -12.22 -11.12
CA SER A 39 14.57 -12.13 -12.58
C SER A 39 13.42 -11.22 -13.00
N GLN A 40 13.44 -10.74 -14.24
CA GLN A 40 12.30 -10.01 -14.84
C GLN A 40 11.00 -10.82 -14.87
N ALA A 41 11.07 -12.15 -14.83
CA ALA A 41 9.89 -13.01 -14.88
C ALA A 41 9.11 -13.05 -13.56
N THR A 42 9.73 -12.62 -12.46
CA THR A 42 9.21 -12.72 -11.09
C THR A 42 9.05 -11.36 -10.41
N ILE A 43 9.30 -10.25 -11.12
CA ILE A 43 9.25 -8.90 -10.53
C ILE A 43 7.86 -8.54 -10.00
N TRP A 44 6.81 -9.03 -10.64
CA TRP A 44 5.42 -8.74 -10.28
C TRP A 44 4.85 -9.70 -9.26
N ASP A 45 5.58 -10.77 -8.94
CA ASP A 45 5.23 -11.74 -7.89
C ASP A 45 5.99 -11.46 -6.58
N VAL A 46 6.39 -10.19 -6.37
CA VAL A 46 7.17 -9.77 -5.20
C VAL A 46 6.41 -10.09 -3.91
N ALA A 47 7.11 -10.71 -2.97
CA ALA A 47 6.60 -11.13 -1.68
C ALA A 47 7.43 -10.53 -0.53
N PRO A 48 6.89 -10.48 0.71
CA PRO A 48 7.64 -10.03 1.88
C PRO A 48 9.01 -10.72 2.06
N GLU A 49 9.12 -12.00 1.70
CA GLU A 49 10.34 -12.79 1.82
C GLU A 49 11.47 -12.32 0.90
N ASP A 50 11.16 -11.65 -0.22
CA ASP A 50 12.17 -11.15 -1.17
C ASP A 50 13.03 -10.03 -0.57
N TYR A 51 12.50 -9.35 0.46
CA TYR A 51 13.21 -8.35 1.26
C TYR A 51 14.16 -8.96 2.31
N ILE A 52 14.25 -10.29 2.37
CA ILE A 52 15.20 -11.02 3.22
C ILE A 52 16.35 -11.54 2.35
N ALA A 53 17.58 -11.40 2.84
CA ALA A 53 18.79 -11.80 2.12
C ALA A 53 19.67 -12.75 2.93
N GLU A 54 20.38 -13.61 2.21
CA GLU A 54 21.47 -14.40 2.76
C GLU A 54 22.80 -13.62 2.71
N LEU A 55 23.67 -13.89 3.69
CA LEU A 55 24.99 -13.27 3.71
C LEU A 55 25.83 -13.77 2.52
N GLY A 56 26.31 -12.84 1.70
CA GLY A 56 27.05 -13.09 0.47
C GLY A 56 26.18 -13.15 -0.79
N GLU A 57 24.85 -13.02 -0.64
CA GLU A 57 23.92 -12.95 -1.77
C GLU A 57 24.15 -11.68 -2.59
N THR A 58 24.01 -11.78 -3.91
CA THR A 58 23.85 -10.60 -4.78
C THR A 58 22.37 -10.28 -4.88
N LYS A 59 21.92 -9.24 -4.17
CA LYS A 59 20.54 -8.80 -4.23
C LYS A 59 20.36 -7.87 -5.42
N THR A 60 19.33 -8.13 -6.23
CA THR A 60 18.93 -7.26 -7.34
C THR A 60 17.57 -6.63 -7.03
N VAL A 61 17.49 -5.32 -7.21
CA VAL A 61 16.25 -4.55 -7.07
C VAL A 61 15.86 -3.94 -8.41
N TYR A 62 14.56 -3.92 -8.67
CA TYR A 62 13.94 -3.29 -9.82
C TYR A 62 13.23 -2.02 -9.38
N ILE A 63 13.52 -0.93 -10.08
CA ILE A 63 12.96 0.39 -9.86
C ILE A 63 11.96 0.65 -10.98
N MET A 64 10.69 0.80 -10.60
CA MET A 64 9.55 0.99 -11.49
C MET A 64 8.71 2.15 -10.97
N TRP A 65 7.78 2.65 -11.79
CA TRP A 65 6.97 3.80 -11.42
C TRP A 65 5.53 3.65 -11.93
N GLY A 66 4.57 3.88 -11.04
CA GLY A 66 3.13 3.83 -11.37
C GLY A 66 2.22 3.62 -10.17
N HIS A 67 1.00 3.12 -10.39
CA HIS A 67 -0.01 2.92 -9.34
C HIS A 67 0.06 1.48 -8.81
N PRO A 68 0.61 1.25 -7.60
CA PRO A 68 0.77 -0.10 -7.07
C PRO A 68 -0.58 -0.81 -6.86
N TYR A 69 -1.63 -0.11 -6.43
CA TYR A 69 -2.93 -0.71 -6.16
C TYR A 69 -3.60 -1.25 -7.43
N GLU A 70 -3.54 -0.48 -8.52
CA GLU A 70 -4.17 -0.79 -9.80
C GLU A 70 -3.30 -1.65 -10.73
N HIS A 71 -2.02 -1.86 -10.38
CA HIS A 71 -1.01 -2.45 -11.25
C HIS A 71 -0.80 -1.62 -12.54
N ILE A 72 -0.85 -0.29 -12.44
CA ILE A 72 -0.56 0.60 -13.57
C ILE A 72 0.92 0.95 -13.59
N SER A 73 1.52 0.94 -14.77
CA SER A 73 2.93 1.27 -15.00
C SER A 73 3.07 2.45 -15.95
N PHE A 74 4.13 3.23 -15.76
CA PHE A 74 4.53 4.34 -16.60
C PHE A 74 5.99 4.21 -17.00
N ASP A 75 6.35 4.80 -18.14
CA ASP A 75 7.75 4.94 -18.51
C ASP A 75 8.46 5.85 -17.50
N MET A 76 9.54 5.36 -16.89
CA MET A 76 10.41 6.23 -16.11
C MET A 76 11.10 7.26 -17.02
N ALA A 77 10.76 8.54 -16.84
CA ALA A 77 11.22 9.65 -17.66
C ALA A 77 12.73 9.94 -17.54
N SER A 78 13.35 9.50 -16.44
CA SER A 78 14.78 9.65 -16.17
C SER A 78 15.35 8.42 -15.45
N ALA A 79 16.68 8.27 -15.46
CA ALA A 79 17.33 7.24 -14.68
C ALA A 79 17.35 7.62 -13.18
N PRO A 80 16.91 6.74 -12.27
CA PRO A 80 16.96 7.01 -10.84
C PRO A 80 18.42 6.99 -10.33
N GLU A 81 18.71 7.81 -9.33
CA GLU A 81 19.96 7.72 -8.57
C GLU A 81 19.75 6.69 -7.45
N VAL A 82 20.41 5.54 -7.54
CA VAL A 82 20.21 4.42 -6.59
C VAL A 82 21.47 4.21 -5.76
N SER A 83 21.29 4.04 -4.45
CA SER A 83 22.36 3.72 -3.50
C SER A 83 21.88 2.72 -2.46
N VAL A 84 22.82 2.13 -1.73
CA VAL A 84 22.54 1.31 -0.56
C VAL A 84 23.38 1.79 0.62
N MET A 85 22.75 1.99 1.77
CA MET A 85 23.45 2.13 3.05
C MET A 85 23.58 0.76 3.69
N LYS A 86 24.81 0.38 4.02
CA LYS A 86 25.14 -0.87 4.71
C LYS A 86 24.92 -0.74 6.22
N PRO A 87 24.82 -1.86 6.97
CA PRO A 87 24.63 -1.86 8.42
C PRO A 87 25.67 -1.03 9.20
N ASP A 88 26.90 -0.91 8.72
CA ASP A 88 27.95 -0.07 9.32
C ASP A 88 27.84 1.44 9.00
N GLY A 89 26.81 1.86 8.25
CA GLY A 89 26.57 3.22 7.79
C GLY A 89 27.31 3.60 6.50
N THR A 90 28.06 2.68 5.88
CA THR A 90 28.72 2.94 4.60
C THR A 90 27.70 3.06 3.48
N ILE A 91 27.74 4.16 2.73
CA ILE A 91 26.90 4.36 1.55
C ILE A 91 27.67 3.94 0.29
N GLU A 92 27.06 3.05 -0.49
CA GLU A 92 27.53 2.60 -1.80
C GLU A 92 26.56 3.08 -2.88
N GLN A 93 27.05 3.88 -3.83
CA GLN A 93 26.26 4.26 -5.01
C GLN A 93 26.24 3.09 -6.00
N LEU A 94 25.05 2.70 -6.45
CA LEU A 94 24.86 1.56 -7.33
C LEU A 94 24.80 1.98 -8.80
N SER A 95 25.27 1.09 -9.68
CA SER A 95 25.11 1.28 -11.12
C SER A 95 23.71 0.82 -11.53
N THR A 96 22.99 1.67 -12.25
CA THR A 96 21.65 1.38 -12.76
C THR A 96 21.69 0.93 -14.21
N GLU A 97 20.98 -0.15 -14.52
CA GLU A 97 20.78 -0.65 -15.89
C GLU A 97 19.33 -0.42 -16.31
N GLN A 98 19.13 0.26 -17.44
CA GLN A 98 17.80 0.43 -18.03
C GLN A 98 17.31 -0.89 -18.63
N LEU A 99 16.02 -1.19 -18.45
CA LEU A 99 15.31 -2.29 -19.06
C LEU A 99 13.87 -1.88 -19.39
N THR A 100 13.08 -2.84 -19.86
CA THR A 100 11.63 -2.70 -20.00
C THR A 100 10.93 -3.81 -19.24
N VAL A 101 9.80 -3.51 -18.62
CA VAL A 101 8.95 -4.47 -17.91
C VAL A 101 7.58 -4.52 -18.57
N GLU A 102 6.96 -5.70 -18.65
CA GLU A 102 5.57 -5.82 -19.07
C GLU A 102 4.66 -5.28 -17.97
N GLY A 103 3.52 -4.68 -18.32
CA GLY A 103 2.57 -4.13 -17.35
C GLY A 103 1.29 -3.68 -18.01
N MET A 104 0.56 -2.75 -17.37
CA MET A 104 -0.68 -2.18 -17.87
C MET A 104 -0.63 -0.64 -17.83
N ASP A 105 -1.13 0.04 -18.86
CA ASP A 105 -1.28 1.50 -18.87
C ASP A 105 -2.55 1.96 -18.13
N GLU A 106 -2.72 3.27 -17.95
CA GLU A 106 -3.89 3.88 -17.29
C GLU A 106 -5.21 3.55 -18.00
N GLU A 107 -5.18 3.24 -19.30
CA GLU A 107 -6.36 2.83 -20.05
C GLU A 107 -6.66 1.33 -19.96
N GLY A 108 -5.87 0.57 -19.20
CA GLY A 108 -6.06 -0.86 -18.97
C GLY A 108 -5.49 -1.75 -20.09
N ASN A 109 -4.69 -1.19 -21.02
CA ASN A 109 -4.06 -1.96 -22.09
C ASN A 109 -2.72 -2.55 -21.63
N PRO A 110 -2.37 -3.78 -22.06
CA PRO A 110 -1.05 -4.32 -21.82
C PRO A 110 0.02 -3.53 -22.58
N GLY A 111 1.14 -3.28 -21.93
CA GLY A 111 2.25 -2.50 -22.48
C GLY A 111 3.61 -2.97 -21.97
N THR A 112 4.66 -2.29 -22.44
CA THR A 112 6.02 -2.42 -21.91
C THR A 112 6.52 -1.06 -21.50
N PHE A 113 7.06 -0.95 -20.29
CA PHE A 113 7.40 0.33 -19.67
C PHE A 113 8.88 0.39 -19.30
N VAL A 114 9.50 1.55 -19.47
CA VAL A 114 10.89 1.81 -19.09
C VAL A 114 11.04 1.71 -17.58
N ALA A 115 11.95 0.83 -17.15
CA ALA A 115 12.30 0.61 -15.76
C ALA A 115 13.83 0.52 -15.61
N TYR A 116 14.30 0.46 -14.37
CA TYR A 116 15.72 0.31 -14.07
C TYR A 116 15.94 -0.83 -13.08
N LYS A 117 17.14 -1.40 -13.07
CA LYS A 117 17.56 -2.33 -12.01
C LYS A 117 18.94 -1.95 -11.49
N ALA A 118 19.20 -2.32 -10.25
CA ALA A 118 20.50 -2.20 -9.62
C ALA A 118 20.77 -3.44 -8.78
N SER A 119 22.05 -3.79 -8.58
CA SER A 119 22.44 -4.95 -7.78
C SER A 119 23.56 -4.57 -6.82
N PHE A 120 23.57 -5.20 -5.66
CA PHE A 120 24.62 -5.06 -4.65
C PHE A 120 24.87 -6.40 -3.95
N ILE A 121 26.04 -6.54 -3.33
CA ILE A 121 26.36 -7.74 -2.53
C ILE A 121 26.00 -7.46 -1.07
N VAL A 122 25.23 -8.35 -0.46
CA VAL A 122 24.91 -8.32 0.96
C VAL A 122 26.09 -8.91 1.73
N ASP A 123 27.09 -8.08 2.03
CA ASP A 123 28.35 -8.49 2.65
C ASP A 123 28.38 -8.33 4.18
N GLN A 124 27.29 -7.86 4.77
CA GLN A 124 27.13 -7.65 6.21
C GLN A 124 25.79 -8.20 6.70
N ARG A 125 25.75 -8.63 7.96
CA ARG A 125 24.49 -8.91 8.66
C ARG A 125 23.93 -7.61 9.21
N GLY A 126 22.60 -7.54 9.35
CA GLY A 126 21.87 -6.32 9.67
C GLY A 126 21.05 -5.86 8.49
N ASP A 127 20.62 -4.61 8.54
CA ASP A 127 19.70 -4.03 7.56
C ASP A 127 20.44 -3.16 6.56
N SER A 128 20.32 -3.52 5.28
CA SER A 128 20.76 -2.67 4.18
C SER A 128 19.60 -1.81 3.72
N VAL A 129 19.74 -0.49 3.77
CA VAL A 129 18.72 0.45 3.30
C VAL A 129 19.02 0.82 1.86
N VAL A 130 18.26 0.26 0.92
CA VAL A 130 18.31 0.64 -0.49
C VAL A 130 17.47 1.89 -0.65
N PHE A 131 18.01 2.90 -1.33
CA PHE A 131 17.28 4.12 -1.60
C PHE A 131 17.49 4.64 -3.01
N ALA A 132 16.41 5.21 -3.56
CA ALA A 132 16.36 5.75 -4.90
C ALA A 132 15.83 7.19 -4.87
N ARG A 133 16.52 8.08 -5.60
CA ARG A 133 15.99 9.40 -5.97
C ARG A 133 15.56 9.36 -7.43
N TYR A 134 14.26 9.49 -7.69
CA TYR A 134 13.70 9.54 -9.03
C TYR A 134 13.03 10.90 -9.29
N GLU A 135 13.19 11.41 -10.50
CA GLU A 135 12.72 12.74 -10.88
C GLU A 135 11.88 12.67 -12.16
N ASP A 136 10.59 13.01 -12.05
CA ASP A 136 9.66 13.07 -13.19
C ASP A 136 9.23 14.52 -13.47
N GLU A 137 9.90 15.17 -14.42
CA GLU A 137 9.62 16.57 -14.77
C GLU A 137 8.17 16.81 -15.23
N GLY A 138 7.52 15.80 -15.84
CA GLY A 138 6.14 15.89 -16.31
C GLY A 138 5.15 16.02 -15.16
N GLU A 139 5.36 15.22 -14.10
CA GLU A 139 4.52 15.23 -12.90
C GLU A 139 4.98 16.22 -11.81
N ASN A 140 6.03 17.02 -12.07
CA ASN A 140 6.56 17.97 -11.10
C ASN A 140 6.91 17.32 -9.73
N LEU A 141 7.34 16.05 -9.75
CA LEU A 141 7.54 15.21 -8.56
C LEU A 141 8.98 14.70 -8.47
N ILE A 142 9.55 14.70 -7.27
CA ILE A 142 10.76 13.96 -6.93
C ILE A 142 10.38 12.93 -5.87
N ASP A 143 10.62 11.66 -6.17
CA ASP A 143 10.48 10.57 -5.22
C ASP A 143 11.83 10.25 -4.57
N CYS A 144 11.80 10.14 -3.25
CA CYS A 144 12.88 9.70 -2.39
C CYS A 144 12.43 8.40 -1.72
N THR A 145 12.63 7.27 -2.37
CA THR A 145 12.10 5.96 -1.93
C THR A 145 13.14 5.17 -1.15
N LYS A 146 12.73 4.55 -0.04
CA LYS A 146 13.52 3.61 0.76
C LYS A 146 12.88 2.23 0.82
N ALA A 147 13.71 1.20 0.75
CA ALA A 147 13.37 -0.19 1.02
C ALA A 147 14.46 -0.81 1.91
N VAL A 148 14.06 -1.67 2.84
CA VAL A 148 15.00 -2.37 3.74
C VAL A 148 15.18 -3.80 3.30
N ILE A 149 16.43 -4.21 3.10
CA ILE A 149 16.83 -5.59 2.85
C ILE A 149 17.49 -6.14 4.11
N HIS A 150 16.81 -7.06 4.80
CA HIS A 150 17.28 -7.63 6.05
C HIS A 150 18.20 -8.83 5.83
N CYS A 151 19.34 -8.91 6.55
CA CYS A 151 20.22 -10.06 6.51
C CYS A 151 20.59 -10.59 7.90
N GLY A 152 20.22 -11.84 8.15
CA GLY A 152 20.71 -12.62 9.28
C GLY A 152 19.79 -12.66 10.50
N GLU A 153 19.78 -13.83 11.15
CA GLU A 153 18.97 -14.09 12.33
C GLU A 153 19.36 -13.18 13.52
N GLU A 154 18.34 -12.54 14.11
CA GLU A 154 18.46 -11.68 15.30
C GLU A 154 19.42 -10.47 15.17
N VAL A 155 19.67 -9.98 13.94
CA VAL A 155 20.49 -8.77 13.70
C VAL A 155 19.61 -7.61 13.22
N TRP A 156 18.91 -6.96 14.15
CA TRP A 156 17.87 -5.96 13.84
C TRP A 156 18.37 -4.52 13.99
N GLU A 157 19.38 -4.15 13.21
CA GLU A 157 20.05 -2.85 13.29
C GLU A 157 20.17 -2.25 11.88
N GLY A 158 19.87 -0.96 11.75
CA GLY A 158 20.06 -0.16 10.51
C GLY A 158 18.78 0.24 9.77
N TRP A 159 17.66 -0.44 10.01
CA TRP A 159 16.37 -0.17 9.34
C TRP A 159 15.82 1.25 9.57
N ASP A 160 16.20 1.91 10.67
CA ASP A 160 15.78 3.25 11.07
C ASP A 160 16.77 4.35 10.62
N ALA A 161 17.75 4.03 9.77
CA ALA A 161 18.76 4.98 9.35
C ALA A 161 18.20 6.15 8.51
N GLU A 162 18.70 7.35 8.82
CA GLU A 162 18.64 8.52 7.96
C GLU A 162 19.66 8.37 6.83
N VAL A 163 19.25 8.57 5.58
CA VAL A 163 20.12 8.41 4.40
C VAL A 163 20.34 9.74 3.65
N GLU A 164 20.02 10.85 4.31
CA GLU A 164 20.16 12.23 3.83
C GLU A 164 19.37 12.54 2.55
N LEU A 165 18.25 11.84 2.34
CA LEU A 165 17.31 12.23 1.30
C LEU A 165 16.57 13.49 1.70
N LYS A 166 16.10 14.21 0.69
CA LYS A 166 15.45 15.50 0.91
C LYS A 166 14.14 15.36 1.67
N THR A 167 13.36 14.32 1.38
CA THR A 167 12.21 13.90 2.18
C THR A 167 12.43 12.45 2.59
N GLU A 168 12.19 12.13 3.85
CA GLU A 168 12.35 10.78 4.40
C GLU A 168 11.15 10.41 5.28
N ILE A 169 10.90 9.11 5.37
CA ILE A 169 10.10 8.53 6.46
C ILE A 169 11.06 7.73 7.32
N LEU A 170 11.05 8.01 8.62
CA LEU A 170 11.75 7.24 9.64
C LEU A 170 10.70 6.38 10.36
N PRO A 171 10.65 5.06 10.12
CA PRO A 171 9.70 4.21 10.81
C PRO A 171 10.03 4.11 12.31
N TYR A 172 9.02 3.88 13.15
CA TYR A 172 9.20 3.60 14.58
C TYR A 172 9.22 2.10 14.90
N MET A 173 8.95 1.27 13.89
CA MET A 173 9.04 -0.18 13.95
C MET A 173 9.89 -0.69 12.81
N ARG A 174 10.55 -1.83 13.07
CA ARG A 174 11.23 -2.60 12.05
C ARG A 174 10.23 -2.98 10.94
N PRO A 175 10.53 -2.68 9.67
CA PRO A 175 9.55 -2.79 8.59
C PRO A 175 9.35 -4.22 8.08
N TYR A 176 10.16 -5.18 8.54
CA TYR A 176 10.02 -6.60 8.26
C TYR A 176 9.57 -7.36 9.50
N GLY A 177 8.73 -8.39 9.28
CA GLY A 177 8.11 -9.19 10.33
C GLY A 177 6.89 -8.54 10.97
N MET A 178 6.27 -7.55 10.30
CA MET A 178 4.93 -7.05 10.64
C MET A 178 3.88 -7.92 9.98
N GLU A 179 2.74 -8.11 10.64
CA GLU A 179 1.60 -8.86 10.13
C GLU A 179 0.45 -7.92 9.75
N GLU A 180 -0.47 -8.40 8.92
CA GLU A 180 -1.71 -7.69 8.64
C GLU A 180 -2.44 -7.24 9.94
N GLY A 181 -3.02 -6.05 9.89
CA GLY A 181 -3.68 -5.42 11.03
C GLY A 181 -2.73 -4.74 12.03
N PHE A 182 -1.41 -4.84 11.85
CA PHE A 182 -0.46 -4.10 12.69
C PHE A 182 -0.48 -2.61 12.34
N VAL A 183 -0.12 -1.81 13.34
CA VAL A 183 -0.03 -0.36 13.20
C VAL A 183 1.38 -0.01 12.72
N PHE A 184 1.46 0.67 11.58
CA PHE A 184 2.64 1.36 11.13
C PHE A 184 2.62 2.81 11.63
N ALA A 185 3.75 3.25 12.19
CA ALA A 185 3.96 4.60 12.66
C ALA A 185 5.36 5.04 12.26
N GLY A 186 5.50 6.30 11.91
CA GLY A 186 6.77 6.86 11.53
C GLY A 186 6.76 8.37 11.60
N GLN A 187 7.93 8.95 11.35
CA GLN A 187 8.17 10.37 11.30
C GLN A 187 8.51 10.79 9.87
N ALA A 188 7.67 11.64 9.28
CA ALA A 188 7.95 12.32 8.03
C ALA A 188 8.96 13.44 8.28
N MET A 189 9.99 13.49 7.45
CA MET A 189 11.12 14.39 7.56
C MET A 189 11.34 15.12 6.24
N TYR A 190 11.76 16.38 6.30
CA TYR A 190 12.21 17.18 5.15
C TYR A 190 13.47 17.96 5.52
N ASP A 191 14.54 17.83 4.74
CA ASP A 191 15.86 18.40 5.00
C ASP A 191 16.33 18.15 6.46
N GLY A 192 16.16 16.91 6.93
CA GLY A 192 16.54 16.47 8.28
C GLY A 192 15.69 17.05 9.42
N LYS A 193 14.52 17.61 9.13
CA LYS A 193 13.61 18.19 10.13
C LYS A 193 12.22 17.59 10.03
N PRO A 194 11.46 17.53 11.14
CA PRO A 194 10.06 17.12 11.11
C PRO A 194 9.25 17.85 10.03
N LEU A 195 8.58 17.09 9.17
CA LEU A 195 7.70 17.60 8.13
C LEU A 195 6.27 17.64 8.67
N ALA A 196 5.91 18.78 9.26
CA ALA A 196 4.60 18.97 9.88
C ALA A 196 3.48 19.11 8.85
N GLY A 197 2.38 18.42 9.09
CA GLY A 197 1.16 18.55 8.29
C GLY A 197 1.27 18.09 6.84
N ALA A 198 2.23 17.23 6.51
CA ALA A 198 2.29 16.58 5.21
C ALA A 198 1.14 15.59 5.03
N PRO A 199 0.53 15.53 3.84
CA PRO A 199 -0.28 14.38 3.45
C PRO A 199 0.61 13.14 3.42
N VAL A 200 0.08 12.04 3.94
CA VAL A 200 0.73 10.73 3.94
C VAL A 200 -0.19 9.75 3.21
N GLU A 201 0.17 9.43 1.98
CA GLU A 201 -0.50 8.48 1.10
C GLU A 201 -0.06 7.06 1.46
N VAL A 202 -1.01 6.13 1.54
CA VAL A 202 -0.75 4.74 1.91
C VAL A 202 -1.45 3.83 0.90
N GLU A 203 -0.67 3.00 0.23
CA GLU A 203 -1.15 2.15 -0.86
C GLU A 203 -0.52 0.76 -0.79
N ILE A 204 -1.27 -0.27 -1.17
CA ILE A 204 -0.78 -1.66 -1.27
C ILE A 204 -0.60 -2.02 -2.74
N TYR A 205 0.44 -2.80 -3.05
CA TYR A 205 0.60 -3.38 -4.37
C TYR A 205 -0.28 -4.60 -4.60
N HIS A 206 -0.90 -4.66 -5.77
CA HIS A 206 -1.57 -5.86 -6.26
C HIS A 206 -0.96 -6.36 -7.58
N THR A 207 -0.97 -7.68 -7.76
CA THR A 207 -0.65 -8.29 -9.05
C THR A 207 -1.69 -7.90 -10.10
N LEU A 208 -1.36 -7.98 -11.39
CA LEU A 208 -2.24 -7.51 -12.47
C LEU A 208 -3.67 -8.09 -12.41
N ASP A 209 -3.78 -9.40 -12.19
CA ASP A 209 -5.08 -10.08 -12.15
C ASP A 209 -5.89 -9.66 -10.93
N LEU A 210 -5.25 -9.57 -9.76
CA LEU A 210 -5.90 -9.12 -8.54
C LEU A 210 -6.28 -7.64 -8.61
N GLY A 211 -5.38 -6.78 -9.10
CA GLY A 211 -5.58 -5.34 -9.30
C GLY A 211 -6.81 -5.04 -10.15
N LYS A 212 -7.02 -5.77 -11.25
CA LYS A 212 -8.25 -5.64 -12.06
C LYS A 212 -9.51 -5.98 -11.28
N GLU A 213 -9.50 -7.06 -10.52
CA GLU A 213 -10.65 -7.52 -9.73
C GLU A 213 -11.02 -6.53 -8.61
N ILE A 214 -10.02 -6.07 -7.85
CA ILE A 214 -10.22 -5.18 -6.70
C ILE A 214 -10.56 -3.74 -7.14
N VAL A 215 -10.03 -3.27 -8.27
CA VAL A 215 -10.44 -2.00 -8.89
C VAL A 215 -11.89 -2.08 -9.34
N GLU A 216 -12.29 -3.10 -10.11
CA GLU A 216 -13.69 -3.28 -10.54
C GLU A 216 -14.64 -3.36 -9.32
N THR A 217 -14.23 -4.05 -8.26
CA THR A 217 -15.00 -4.15 -7.02
C THR A 217 -15.19 -2.80 -6.36
N ALA A 218 -14.10 -2.03 -6.22
CA ALA A 218 -14.14 -0.70 -5.63
C ALA A 218 -14.95 0.30 -6.48
N GLU A 219 -14.83 0.27 -7.80
CA GLU A 219 -15.64 1.09 -8.71
C GLU A 219 -17.14 0.79 -8.59
N ASN A 220 -17.51 -0.49 -8.45
CA ASN A 220 -18.89 -0.90 -8.28
C ASN A 220 -19.45 -0.55 -6.89
N MET A 221 -18.65 -0.69 -5.83
CA MET A 221 -19.08 -0.43 -4.44
C MET A 221 -19.07 1.06 -4.08
N PHE A 222 -18.14 1.82 -4.66
CA PHE A 222 -17.89 3.23 -4.35
C PHE A 222 -17.93 4.12 -5.61
N PRO A 223 -18.99 4.05 -6.44
CA PRO A 223 -19.04 4.70 -7.75
C PRO A 223 -19.01 6.24 -7.71
N TYR A 224 -19.03 6.83 -6.52
CA TYR A 224 -18.98 8.27 -6.32
C TYR A 224 -17.55 8.82 -6.34
N ASP A 225 -16.57 8.01 -5.91
CA ASP A 225 -15.13 8.35 -5.90
C ASP A 225 -14.31 7.09 -5.51
N PRO A 226 -14.15 6.12 -6.43
CA PRO A 226 -13.42 4.87 -6.17
C PRO A 226 -11.96 5.05 -5.71
N PRO A 227 -11.17 6.03 -6.23
CA PRO A 227 -9.78 6.23 -5.84
C PRO A 227 -9.53 6.40 -4.34
N MET A 228 -10.51 6.82 -3.54
CA MET A 228 -10.38 6.87 -2.08
C MET A 228 -10.12 5.50 -1.43
N MET A 229 -10.42 4.42 -2.15
CA MET A 229 -10.15 3.04 -1.74
C MET A 229 -8.77 2.57 -2.20
N PHE A 230 -8.21 3.17 -3.26
CA PHE A 230 -6.94 2.78 -3.84
C PHE A 230 -5.82 3.37 -2.98
N THR A 231 -5.82 4.70 -2.85
CA THR A 231 -4.86 5.45 -2.05
C THR A 231 -5.51 5.93 -0.76
N ARG A 232 -5.09 5.37 0.37
CA ARG A 232 -5.55 5.81 1.69
C ARG A 232 -4.74 7.03 2.12
N LEU A 233 -5.33 7.90 2.95
CA LEU A 233 -4.71 9.17 3.33
C LEU A 233 -4.74 9.41 4.83
N THR A 234 -3.55 9.66 5.40
CA THR A 234 -3.37 10.22 6.75
C THR A 234 -2.53 11.50 6.69
N LYS A 235 -2.20 12.09 7.84
CA LYS A 235 -1.47 13.36 7.91
C LYS A 235 -0.49 13.36 9.07
N SER A 236 0.70 13.91 8.85
CA SER A 236 1.68 14.09 9.93
C SER A 236 1.27 15.20 10.91
N ASN A 237 1.58 15.01 12.19
CA ASN A 237 1.39 16.00 13.26
C ASN A 237 2.48 17.09 13.23
N GLU A 238 2.51 17.99 14.23
CA GLU A 238 3.51 19.08 14.32
C GLU A 238 4.95 18.57 14.48
N ASP A 239 5.12 17.37 15.02
CA ASP A 239 6.41 16.69 15.20
C ASP A 239 6.72 15.76 14.01
N GLY A 240 5.97 15.86 12.91
CA GLY A 240 6.17 15.05 11.70
C GLY A 240 5.65 13.61 11.82
N GLU A 241 5.07 13.23 12.95
CA GLU A 241 4.67 11.85 13.22
C GLU A 241 3.31 11.53 12.61
N PHE A 242 3.14 10.31 12.13
CA PHE A 242 1.89 9.79 11.62
C PHE A 242 1.70 8.33 12.02
N VAL A 243 0.47 7.84 11.85
CA VAL A 243 0.10 6.46 12.16
C VAL A 243 -0.97 5.97 11.19
N TYR A 244 -0.88 4.70 10.81
CA TYR A 244 -1.85 4.03 9.96
C TYR A 244 -1.83 2.50 10.22
N THR A 245 -2.94 1.81 9.96
CA THR A 245 -3.00 0.33 10.05
C THR A 245 -2.82 -0.28 8.67
N LEU A 246 -1.87 -1.21 8.53
CA LEU A 246 -1.65 -1.96 7.29
C LEU A 246 -2.43 -3.27 7.42
N ASP A 247 -3.63 -3.30 6.86
CA ASP A 247 -4.69 -4.27 7.18
C ASP A 247 -4.74 -5.50 6.28
N GLU A 248 -3.82 -5.62 5.33
CA GLU A 248 -3.72 -6.73 4.37
C GLU A 248 -2.25 -7.15 4.22
N PRO A 249 -1.96 -8.44 3.99
CA PRO A 249 -0.62 -8.91 3.69
C PRO A 249 -0.21 -8.44 2.29
N GLY A 250 1.08 -8.18 2.10
CA GLY A 250 1.61 -7.72 0.82
C GLY A 250 2.62 -6.60 0.96
N ILE A 251 2.88 -5.90 -0.13
CA ILE A 251 3.89 -4.83 -0.19
C ILE A 251 3.20 -3.48 -0.14
N TRP A 252 3.41 -2.75 0.96
CA TRP A 252 2.82 -1.42 1.17
C TRP A 252 3.80 -0.30 0.85
N PHE A 253 3.25 0.81 0.39
CA PHE A 253 3.93 2.06 0.08
C PHE A 253 3.36 3.14 0.98
N VAL A 254 4.23 3.78 1.74
CA VAL A 254 3.87 4.92 2.58
C VAL A 254 4.62 6.13 2.07
N GLY A 255 3.90 7.14 1.56
CA GLY A 255 4.46 8.32 0.92
C GLY A 255 4.09 9.61 1.65
N ALA A 256 5.08 10.32 2.21
CA ALA A 256 4.87 11.63 2.83
C ALA A 256 5.39 12.74 1.92
N THR A 257 4.52 13.67 1.54
CA THR A 257 4.85 14.69 0.50
C THR A 257 5.10 16.06 1.12
N MET A 258 6.27 16.63 0.80
CA MET A 258 6.51 18.06 0.97
C MET A 258 6.01 18.80 -0.27
N GLU A 259 5.04 19.69 -0.08
CA GLU A 259 4.46 20.53 -1.13
C GLU A 259 4.92 21.98 -0.94
N PRO A 260 5.90 22.47 -1.72
CA PRO A 260 6.38 23.83 -1.56
C PRO A 260 5.40 24.82 -2.20
N ALA A 261 5.37 26.06 -1.72
CA ALA A 261 4.60 27.14 -2.36
C ALA A 261 5.03 27.43 -3.82
N SER A 262 6.26 27.05 -4.17
CA SER A 262 6.80 27.11 -5.52
C SER A 262 7.88 26.05 -5.70
N GLY A 263 7.87 25.35 -6.84
CA GLY A 263 8.84 24.29 -7.15
C GLY A 263 8.17 22.93 -7.25
N ARG A 264 8.98 21.88 -7.10
CA ARG A 264 8.57 20.49 -7.24
C ARG A 264 8.10 19.92 -5.91
N ASN A 265 7.09 19.05 -5.97
CA ASN A 265 6.75 18.20 -4.84
C ASN A 265 7.91 17.23 -4.60
N VAL A 266 8.23 16.98 -3.32
CA VAL A 266 9.28 16.05 -2.94
C VAL A 266 8.72 15.08 -1.92
N ARG A 267 8.55 13.82 -2.33
CA ARG A 267 7.91 12.80 -1.51
C ARG A 267 8.92 11.80 -1.01
N GLY A 268 8.88 11.53 0.28
CA GLY A 268 9.59 10.41 0.90
C GLY A 268 8.69 9.19 0.86
N VAL A 269 9.13 8.11 0.22
CA VAL A 269 8.38 6.85 0.15
C VAL A 269 9.12 5.79 0.96
N PHE A 270 8.39 5.02 1.76
CA PHE A 270 8.93 3.90 2.51
C PHE A 270 8.13 2.64 2.19
N ILE A 271 8.82 1.59 1.77
CA ILE A 271 8.21 0.31 1.41
C ILE A 271 8.18 -0.59 2.65
N VAL A 272 7.00 -1.15 2.93
CA VAL A 272 6.75 -1.98 4.12
C VAL A 272 6.18 -3.33 3.69
N PRO A 273 6.98 -4.41 3.72
CA PRO A 273 6.47 -5.77 3.52
C PRO A 273 5.68 -6.27 4.74
N ILE A 274 4.44 -6.69 4.52
CA ILE A 274 3.51 -7.18 5.55
C ILE A 274 3.20 -8.66 5.32
N LEU A 275 3.42 -9.46 6.35
CA LEU A 275 3.15 -10.89 6.39
C LEU A 275 1.66 -11.18 6.62
N ASP A 276 1.24 -12.39 6.24
CA ASP A 276 0.00 -12.97 6.75
C ASP A 276 -0.01 -13.01 8.29
N ALA A 277 -1.20 -12.95 8.89
CA ALA A 277 -1.35 -13.10 10.34
C ALA A 277 -0.74 -14.43 10.84
N PHE A 278 -0.09 -14.41 12.01
CA PHE A 278 0.52 -15.58 12.62
C PHE A 278 -0.35 -16.17 13.76
N PRO A 279 -0.61 -17.50 13.77
CA PRO A 279 -0.36 -18.44 12.68
C PRO A 279 -1.28 -18.13 11.50
N PRO A 280 -0.84 -18.42 10.26
CA PRO A 280 -1.70 -18.23 9.08
C PRO A 280 -3.00 -18.97 9.31
N VAL A 281 -4.09 -18.46 8.75
CA VAL A 281 -5.44 -19.02 8.93
C VAL A 281 -5.59 -20.36 8.17
N GLU A 282 -4.68 -21.29 8.37
CA GLU A 282 -4.79 -22.66 7.92
C GLU A 282 -5.95 -23.35 8.66
N GLY A 283 -7.00 -23.65 7.91
CA GLY A 283 -8.15 -24.41 8.39
C GLY A 283 -9.44 -23.60 8.59
N ALA A 284 -9.49 -22.29 8.35
CA ALA A 284 -10.76 -21.58 8.32
C ALA A 284 -11.64 -22.03 7.15
N GLU A 285 -11.07 -22.28 5.97
CA GLU A 285 -11.83 -22.82 4.83
C GLU A 285 -12.29 -24.27 5.08
N ALA A 286 -11.41 -25.11 5.63
CA ALA A 286 -11.76 -26.49 5.97
C ALA A 286 -12.82 -26.57 7.10
N ALA A 287 -12.71 -25.68 8.11
CA ALA A 287 -13.67 -25.57 9.18
C ALA A 287 -15.00 -24.97 8.70
N ALA A 288 -14.98 -23.94 7.85
CA ALA A 288 -16.17 -23.35 7.25
C ALA A 288 -16.88 -24.34 6.32
N SER A 289 -16.14 -25.12 5.53
CA SER A 289 -16.68 -26.20 4.69
C SER A 289 -17.28 -27.33 5.55
N ALA A 290 -16.59 -27.76 6.61
CA ALA A 290 -17.10 -28.78 7.51
C ALA A 290 -18.34 -28.31 8.31
N GLU A 291 -18.36 -27.04 8.74
CA GLU A 291 -19.51 -26.42 9.39
C GLU A 291 -20.68 -26.27 8.42
N LEU A 292 -20.43 -25.84 7.17
CA LEU A 292 -21.45 -25.73 6.13
C LEU A 292 -22.05 -27.11 5.79
N GLU A 293 -21.23 -28.16 5.66
CA GLU A 293 -21.72 -29.53 5.48
C GLU A 293 -22.49 -30.04 6.71
N GLY A 294 -22.05 -29.67 7.91
CA GLY A 294 -22.79 -29.92 9.16
C GLY A 294 -24.16 -29.23 9.17
N VAL A 295 -24.24 -27.99 8.70
CA VAL A 295 -25.48 -27.21 8.56
C VAL A 295 -26.39 -27.83 7.49
N LYS A 296 -25.87 -28.17 6.31
CA LYS A 296 -26.62 -28.87 5.24
C LYS A 296 -27.18 -30.21 5.72
N THR A 297 -26.40 -30.98 6.47
CA THR A 297 -26.84 -32.28 7.02
C THR A 297 -27.96 -32.09 8.04
N ARG A 298 -27.86 -31.08 8.91
CA ARG A 298 -28.91 -30.74 9.88
C ARG A 298 -30.18 -30.22 9.21
N LEU A 299 -30.06 -29.43 8.14
CA LEU A 299 -31.17 -28.98 7.30
C LEU A 299 -31.89 -30.18 6.66
N LYS A 300 -31.17 -31.09 5.99
CA LYS A 300 -31.77 -32.33 5.44
C LYS A 300 -32.46 -33.18 6.51
N THR A 301 -31.85 -33.31 7.68
CA THR A 301 -32.46 -34.07 8.80
C THR A 301 -33.75 -33.40 9.30
N LEU A 302 -33.81 -32.07 9.29
CA LEU A 302 -35.01 -31.32 9.63
C LEU A 302 -36.07 -31.44 8.54
N GLU A 303 -35.70 -31.35 7.26
CA GLU A 303 -36.60 -31.59 6.12
C GLU A 303 -37.23 -32.99 6.18
N ASP A 304 -36.42 -34.04 6.36
CA ASP A 304 -36.90 -35.43 6.50
C ASP A 304 -37.81 -35.63 7.73
N LYS A 305 -37.50 -34.97 8.86
CA LYS A 305 -38.36 -34.97 10.06
C LYS A 305 -39.66 -34.19 9.85
N THR A 306 -39.64 -33.16 9.00
CA THR A 306 -40.82 -32.38 8.67
C THR A 306 -41.71 -33.17 7.70
N ASP A 307 -41.13 -33.86 6.70
CA ASP A 307 -41.85 -34.72 5.77
C ASP A 307 -42.48 -35.96 6.45
N THR A 308 -41.82 -36.51 7.48
CA THR A 308 -42.40 -37.57 8.31
C THR A 308 -43.44 -37.05 9.32
N SER A 309 -43.44 -35.75 9.63
CA SER A 309 -44.38 -35.07 10.52
C SER A 309 -45.57 -34.45 9.79
N THR A 310 -45.50 -34.18 8.49
CA THR A 310 -46.59 -33.56 7.71
C THR A 310 -47.40 -34.59 6.94
N ARG A 311 -47.96 -35.56 7.67
CA ARG A 311 -49.36 -35.95 7.44
C ARG A 311 -50.26 -35.06 8.30
N GLY A 312 -50.33 -33.76 7.99
CA GLY A 312 -51.24 -32.84 8.66
C GLY A 312 -50.80 -31.37 8.68
N THR A 313 -51.26 -30.60 7.70
CA THR A 313 -51.46 -29.13 7.71
C THR A 313 -50.27 -28.22 7.29
N PRO A 314 -50.46 -27.25 6.37
CA PRO A 314 -49.38 -26.62 5.58
C PRO A 314 -48.75 -25.36 6.21
N GLY A 315 -48.84 -25.17 7.53
CA GLY A 315 -48.49 -23.90 8.18
C GLY A 315 -47.15 -23.85 8.95
N PHE A 316 -46.54 -25.02 9.24
CA PHE A 316 -45.39 -25.09 10.15
C PHE A 316 -44.02 -25.14 9.47
N SER A 317 -43.95 -25.44 8.17
CA SER A 317 -42.69 -25.57 7.43
C SER A 317 -41.95 -24.23 7.25
N ALA A 318 -42.68 -23.14 7.00
CA ALA A 318 -42.07 -21.82 6.79
C ALA A 318 -41.45 -21.23 8.07
N ILE A 319 -42.03 -21.52 9.25
CA ILE A 319 -41.55 -20.98 10.54
C ILE A 319 -40.24 -21.66 10.97
N ALA A 320 -40.08 -22.96 10.68
CA ALA A 320 -38.87 -23.70 11.02
C ALA A 320 -37.65 -23.26 10.20
N VAL A 321 -37.83 -22.96 8.91
CA VAL A 321 -36.75 -22.46 8.03
C VAL A 321 -36.28 -21.07 8.46
N ILE A 322 -37.23 -20.18 8.79
CA ILE A 322 -36.93 -18.83 9.28
C ILE A 322 -36.20 -18.88 10.64
N ALA A 323 -36.64 -19.73 11.56
CA ALA A 323 -35.97 -19.92 12.85
C ALA A 323 -34.55 -20.49 12.70
N GLY A 324 -34.33 -21.40 11.73
CA GLY A 324 -33.00 -21.91 11.39
C GLY A 324 -32.05 -20.82 10.90
N LEU A 325 -32.52 -19.94 10.01
CA LEU A 325 -31.75 -18.79 9.51
C LEU A 325 -31.39 -17.81 10.62
N PHE A 326 -32.30 -17.52 11.56
CA PHE A 326 -31.99 -16.67 12.71
C PHE A 326 -31.00 -17.29 13.69
N ILE A 327 -30.99 -18.61 13.86
CA ILE A 327 -29.99 -19.31 14.69
C ILE A 327 -28.61 -19.26 14.04
N VAL A 328 -28.54 -19.44 12.71
CA VAL A 328 -27.27 -19.31 11.97
C VAL A 328 -26.74 -17.87 12.08
N LEU A 329 -27.59 -16.87 11.83
CA LEU A 329 -27.21 -15.45 11.98
C LEU A 329 -26.81 -15.09 13.42
N TYR A 330 -27.47 -15.65 14.43
CA TYR A 330 -27.12 -15.43 15.83
C TYR A 330 -25.79 -16.10 16.23
N LEU A 331 -25.47 -17.26 15.69
CA LEU A 331 -24.20 -17.96 15.95
C LEU A 331 -23.02 -17.27 15.25
N VAL A 332 -23.21 -16.76 14.03
CA VAL A 332 -22.20 -15.96 13.31
C VAL A 332 -21.90 -14.68 14.10
N LYS A 333 -22.94 -13.93 14.50
CA LYS A 333 -22.79 -12.62 15.16
C LYS A 333 -22.27 -12.66 16.61
N ARG A 334 -22.30 -13.83 17.27
CA ARG A 334 -21.78 -13.98 18.64
C ARG A 334 -20.27 -14.26 18.68
N LYS A 335 -19.68 -14.74 17.58
CA LYS A 335 -18.24 -15.05 17.50
C LYS A 335 -17.37 -13.86 17.10
N GLU A 336 -17.97 -12.80 16.55
CA GLU A 336 -17.34 -11.50 16.24
C GLU A 336 -17.21 -10.58 17.47
N ARG A 337 -17.26 -11.12 18.70
CA ARG A 337 -17.13 -10.36 19.96
C ARG A 337 -16.04 -10.90 20.86
#